data_AF-A0A843HFC2-F1
#
_entry.id   AF-A0A843HFC2-F1
#
_cell.length_a   1.000
_cell.length_b   1.000
_cell.length_c   1.000
_cell.angle_alpha   90.00
_cell.angle_beta   90.00
_cell.angle_gamma   90.00
#
_symmetry.space_group_name_H-M   'P 1'
#
loop_
_entity.id
_entity.type
_entity.pdbx_description
1 polymer ?
#
loop_
_entity_poly.entity_id
_entity_poly.type
_entity_poly.pdbx_seq_one_letter_code
_entity_poly.pdbx_strand_id
1 'polypeptide(L)' 'MTKINKQNQPIVFMLWGKQAEKKKEFLNNPNHLVLVTSHPSPFSARRGFLGSNHFKLANEFLRQNNVEEIDWSL' A
#
# COMPACT_ATOMS: atom_id res chain seq x y z
N MET A 1 -11.15 8.48 1.41
CA MET A 1 -10.88 7.17 0.76
C MET A 1 -11.65 7.03 -0.55
N THR A 2 -12.99 7.16 -0.54
CA THR A 2 -13.84 6.88 -1.71
C THR A 2 -13.55 7.73 -2.95
N LYS A 3 -13.14 9.01 -2.80
CA LYS A 3 -12.78 9.87 -3.95
C LYS A 3 -11.53 9.37 -4.68
N ILE A 4 -10.51 8.94 -3.94
CA ILE A 4 -9.25 8.45 -4.51
C ILE A 4 -9.46 7.05 -5.12
N ASN A 5 -10.19 6.17 -4.43
CA ASN A 5 -10.51 4.83 -4.93
C ASN A 5 -11.32 4.83 -6.24
N LYS A 6 -11.98 5.92 -6.59
CA LYS A 6 -12.72 6.07 -7.86
C LYS A 6 -11.84 6.52 -9.03
N GLN A 7 -10.59 6.88 -8.78
CA GLN A 7 -9.70 7.30 -9.86
C GLN A 7 -9.33 6.08 -10.72
N ASN A 8 -9.21 6.28 -12.02
CA ASN A 8 -8.89 5.19 -12.93
C ASN A 8 -7.38 4.91 -13.02
N GLN A 9 -6.55 5.85 -12.55
CA GLN A 9 -5.10 5.69 -12.55
C GLN A 9 -4.67 4.61 -11.54
N PRO A 10 -3.58 3.87 -11.81
CA PRO A 10 -3.02 2.92 -10.86
C PRO A 10 -2.60 3.61 -9.56
N ILE A 11 -3.06 3.11 -8.42
CA ILE A 11 -2.75 3.66 -7.10
C ILE A 11 -2.39 2.52 -6.15
N VAL A 12 -1.34 2.72 -5.35
CA VAL A 12 -0.96 1.82 -4.27
C VAL A 12 -1.42 2.39 -2.93
N PHE A 13 -2.22 1.64 -2.19
CA PHE A 13 -2.61 1.95 -0.81
C PHE A 13 -1.79 1.10 0.16
N MET A 14 -0.97 1.74 0.99
CA MET A 14 -0.25 1.08 2.08
C MET A 14 -1.01 1.25 3.39
N LEU A 15 -1.65 0.18 3.86
CA LEU A 15 -2.43 0.16 5.10
C LEU A 15 -1.62 -0.51 6.22
N TRP A 16 -1.04 0.31 7.09
CA TRP A 16 -0.20 -0.16 8.19
C TRP A 16 -0.93 -0.13 9.53
N GLY A 17 -1.19 -1.31 10.09
CA GLY A 17 -1.88 -1.51 11.35
C GLY A 17 -3.40 -1.64 11.23
N LYS A 18 -4.02 -2.15 12.30
CA LYS A 18 -5.44 -2.55 12.32
C LYS A 18 -6.42 -1.43 11.96
N GLN A 19 -6.13 -0.19 12.36
CA GLN A 19 -7.01 0.94 12.05
C GLN A 19 -6.99 1.29 10.56
N ALA A 20 -5.81 1.22 9.92
CA ALA A 20 -5.66 1.44 8.49
C ALA A 20 -6.28 0.28 7.70
N GLU A 21 -6.04 -0.96 8.12
CA GLU A 21 -6.58 -2.17 7.50
C GLU A 21 -8.11 -2.15 7.38
N LYS A 22 -8.83 -1.64 8.39
CA LYS A 22 -10.30 -1.47 8.33
C LYS A 22 -10.76 -0.73 7.09
N LYS A 23 -9.95 0.19 6.55
CA LYS A 23 -10.31 0.96 5.36
C LYS A 23 -10.28 0.16 4.06
N LYS A 24 -9.73 -1.06 4.07
CA LYS A 24 -9.74 -1.98 2.92
C LYS A 24 -11.15 -2.26 2.41
N GLU A 25 -12.17 -2.23 3.28
CA GLU A 25 -13.57 -2.41 2.89
C GLU A 25 -14.06 -1.38 1.85
N PHE A 26 -13.43 -0.21 1.80
CA PHE A 26 -13.75 0.87 0.85
C PHE A 26 -12.87 0.87 -0.41
N LEU A 27 -11.91 -0.06 -0.52
CA LEU A 27 -10.91 -0.14 -1.58
C LEU A 27 -11.19 -1.35 -2.48
N ASN A 28 -12.16 -1.20 -3.38
CA ASN A 28 -12.67 -2.25 -4.26
C ASN A 28 -12.33 -2.05 -5.74
N ASN A 29 -11.53 -1.04 -6.08
CA ASN A 29 -11.15 -0.79 -7.45
C ASN A 29 -10.04 -1.76 -7.88
N PRO A 30 -10.24 -2.57 -8.95
CA PRO A 30 -9.24 -3.54 -9.39
C PRO A 30 -7.99 -2.92 -10.00
N ASN A 31 -8.04 -1.63 -10.37
CA ASN A 31 -6.88 -0.90 -10.88
C ASN A 31 -5.94 -0.43 -9.76
N HIS A 32 -6.22 -0.78 -8.51
CA HIS A 32 -5.43 -0.36 -7.36
C HIS A 32 -4.84 -1.57 -6.63
N LEU A 33 -3.66 -1.37 -6.05
CA LEU A 33 -3.03 -2.34 -5.17
C LEU A 33 -3.24 -1.93 -3.71
N VAL A 34 -3.67 -2.88 -2.87
CA VAL A 34 -3.79 -2.66 -1.42
C VAL A 34 -2.79 -3.56 -0.70
N LEU A 35 -1.79 -2.94 -0.09
CA LEU A 35 -0.77 -3.62 0.72
C LEU A 35 -1.09 -3.45 2.20
N VAL A 36 -1.17 -4.55 2.94
CA VAL A 36 -1.55 -4.55 4.36
C VAL A 36 -0.46 -5.23 5.19
N THR A 37 -0.04 -4.58 6.27
CA THR A 37 0.86 -5.20 7.26
C THR A 37 0.66 -4.58 8.65
N SER A 38 1.41 -5.06 9.65
CA SER A 38 1.43 -4.48 10.99
C SER A 38 1.95 -3.03 10.97
N HIS A 39 1.69 -2.28 12.04
CA HIS A 39 2.13 -0.90 12.14
C HIS A 39 3.67 -0.83 12.32
N PRO A 40 4.37 0.17 11.75
CA PRO A 40 5.82 0.35 11.86
C PRO A 40 6.34 0.66 13.28
N SER A 41 5.43 0.98 14.22
CA SER A 41 5.80 1.22 15.63
C SER A 41 6.62 0.05 16.20
N PRO A 42 7.63 0.31 17.05
CA PRO A 42 8.49 -0.73 17.63
C PRO A 42 7.72 -1.91 18.26
N PHE A 43 6.56 -1.64 18.86
CA PHE A 43 5.71 -2.65 19.49
C PHE A 43 5.08 -3.65 18.51
N SER A 44 5.02 -3.33 17.22
CA SER A 44 4.35 -4.17 16.20
C SER A 44 5.17 -4.40 14.94
N ALA A 45 6.31 -3.73 14.76
CA ALA A 45 7.09 -3.81 13.53
C ALA A 45 7.52 -5.25 13.19
N ARG A 46 7.97 -6.00 14.20
CA ARG A 46 8.37 -7.42 14.07
C ARG A 46 7.22 -8.37 13.76
N ARG A 47 5.97 -7.93 13.93
CA ARG A 47 4.77 -8.76 13.67
C ARG A 47 4.36 -8.79 12.19
N GLY A 48 5.07 -8.09 11.32
CA GLY A 48 4.81 -8.15 9.88
C GLY A 48 5.39 -7.00 9.07
N PHE A 49 5.55 -5.80 9.64
CA PHE A 49 6.07 -4.64 8.92
C PHE A 49 7.51 -4.86 8.42
N LEU A 50 8.38 -5.32 9.32
CA LEU A 50 9.76 -5.69 8.96
C LEU A 50 9.71 -6.94 8.07
N GLY A 51 10.34 -6.86 6.90
CA GLY A 51 10.31 -7.93 5.89
C GLY A 51 9.08 -7.93 4.99
N SER A 52 8.15 -6.97 5.15
CA SER A 52 6.94 -6.89 4.31
C SER A 52 7.19 -6.58 2.84
N ASN A 53 8.36 -6.00 2.52
CA ASN A 53 8.74 -5.57 1.16
C ASN A 53 7.73 -4.59 0.51
N HIS A 54 6.93 -3.86 1.29
CA HIS A 54 5.87 -3.00 0.75
C HIS A 54 6.38 -1.97 -0.28
N PHE A 55 7.53 -1.36 -0.05
CA PHE A 55 8.11 -0.38 -0.98
C PHE A 55 8.48 -1.03 -2.33
N LYS A 56 9.09 -2.22 -2.29
CA LYS A 56 9.42 -3.01 -3.48
C LYS A 56 8.14 -3.42 -4.23
N LEU A 57 7.16 -3.97 -3.53
CA LEU A 57 5.88 -4.40 -4.12
C LEU A 57 5.11 -3.22 -4.74
N ALA A 58 5.17 -2.05 -4.12
CA ALA A 58 4.58 -0.84 -4.67
C ALA A 58 5.22 -0.45 -6.00
N ASN A 59 6.55 -0.37 -6.06
CA ASN A 59 7.26 -0.04 -7.29
C ASN A 59 7.05 -1.12 -8.37
N GLU A 60 7.04 -2.40 -8.02
CA GLU A 60 6.72 -3.48 -8.97
C GLU A 60 5.34 -3.29 -9.61
N PHE A 61 4.33 -2.92 -8.83
CA PHE A 61 2.99 -2.63 -9.33
C PHE A 61 2.94 -1.37 -10.20
N LEU A 62 3.61 -0.29 -9.78
CA LEU A 62 3.66 0.95 -10.57
C LEU A 62 4.31 0.67 -11.93
N ARG A 63 5.46 -0.01 -11.94
CA ARG A 63 6.18 -0.41 -13.15
C ARG A 63 5.33 -1.28 -14.07
N GLN A 64 4.62 -2.28 -13.52
CA GLN A 64 3.71 -3.14 -14.30
C GLN A 64 2.57 -2.36 -14.97
N ASN A 65 2.18 -1.23 -14.39
CA ASN A 65 1.13 -0.36 -14.92
C ASN A 65 1.67 0.87 -15.67
N ASN A 66 2.96 0.86 -16.07
CA ASN A 66 3.63 1.97 -16.76
C ASN A 66 3.57 3.31 -16.00
N VAL A 67 3.56 3.24 -14.67
CA VAL A 67 3.71 4.41 -13.79
C VAL A 67 5.15 4.44 -13.29
N GLU A 68 5.74 5.63 -13.24
CA GLU A 68 7.08 5.83 -12.73
C GLU A 68 7.20 5.31 -11.29
N GLU A 69 8.30 4.60 -11.02
CA GLU A 69 8.59 4.07 -9.69
C GLU A 69 8.93 5.22 -8.73
N ILE A 70 8.63 5.03 -7.45
CA ILE A 70 8.95 6.03 -6.44
C ILE A 70 10.39 5.80 -5.97
N ASP A 71 11.19 6.88 -5.97
CA ASP A 71 12.46 6.89 -5.24
C ASP A 71 12.18 7.05 -3.74
N TRP A 72 12.52 6.01 -2.97
CA TRP A 72 12.31 5.94 -1.52
C TRP A 72 13.56 6.31 -0.73
N SER A 73 14.65 6.67 -1.39
CA SER A 73 15.84 7.18 -0.71
C SER A 73 15.54 8.53 -0.04
N LEU A 74 16.22 8.80 1.07
CA LEU A 74 16.05 9.99 1.91
C LEU A 74 17.33 10.83 1.91
#